data_AF-B5TH76-F1
#
_entry.id   AF-B5TH76-F1
#
_cell.length_a   1.000
_cell.length_b   1.000
_cell.length_c   1.000
_cell.angle_alpha   90.00
_cell.angle_beta   90.00
_cell.angle_gamma   90.00
#
_symmetry.space_group_name_H-M   'P 1'
#
loop_
_entity.id
_entity.type
_entity.pdbx_description
1 polymer ?
#
loop_
_entity_poly.entity_id
_entity_poly.type
_entity_poly.pdbx_seq_one_letter_code
_entity_poly.pdbx_strand_id
1 'polypeptide(L)'
;RDFYIWRKPAPDGGPPNDYRSHFGGSGWAYDAASGEYYLHQFSVRQPDLNWENPRVQEEIHAMMNRWLDKGIGGFRMDVIDLIGKEVDRQIMANGKHLHVLLRQMNEATFGPRDSLTVGEAWSATPEDALLYSDPERRELSMVFQFEHIKQTWDEKAGKWRSRPFELPRFKAVIDKWQTALADRGWNSLFWSNHDLPRAVSKFGNDGEFREVSAKMLATALHCLRGTPYIYQGEEIGMTNVRYSTIEEYRDIESLNFYRELIAGGLTHDEMMTGIYANGRDNARTPMQWDDSPNGGFTTGMPWLGVNPNYREINVAQALAEPDSFLWHYQKLVALRKQYPILVYGD
;
A
#
# COMPACT_ATOMS: atom_id res chain seq x y z
N ARG A 1 22.27 -7.09 -19.59
CA ARG A 1 21.63 -5.88 -20.17
C ARG A 1 20.10 -6.04 -20.14
N ASP A 2 19.58 -7.13 -20.73
CA ASP A 2 18.13 -7.33 -20.98
C ASP A 2 17.30 -7.75 -19.75
N PHE A 3 17.87 -7.66 -18.55
CA PHE A 3 17.12 -7.82 -17.30
C PHE A 3 16.29 -6.56 -16.99
N TYR A 4 16.62 -5.44 -17.62
CA TYR A 4 15.95 -4.15 -17.47
C TYR A 4 15.45 -3.65 -18.83
N ILE A 5 14.57 -2.66 -18.79
CA ILE A 5 13.95 -2.08 -19.98
C ILE A 5 14.77 -0.85 -20.42
N TRP A 6 15.35 -0.93 -21.62
CA TRP A 6 16.16 0.14 -22.22
C TRP A 6 15.54 0.64 -23.51
N ARG A 7 15.64 1.95 -23.78
CA ARG A 7 15.18 2.58 -25.02
C ARG A 7 16.13 3.69 -25.44
N LYS A 8 16.30 3.86 -26.75
CA LYS A 8 17.04 4.99 -27.31
C LYS A 8 16.32 6.32 -27.00
N PRO A 9 17.06 7.44 -26.97
CA PRO A 9 16.45 8.76 -26.91
C PRO A 9 15.43 8.96 -28.04
N ALA A 10 14.42 9.78 -27.78
CA ALA A 10 13.51 10.28 -28.82
C ALA A 10 14.29 11.15 -29.84
N PRO A 11 13.72 11.47 -31.02
CA PRO A 11 14.42 12.23 -32.06
C PRO A 11 14.93 13.62 -31.61
N ASP A 12 14.32 14.22 -30.59
CA ASP A 12 14.73 15.48 -29.97
C ASP A 12 15.83 15.30 -28.90
N GLY A 13 16.31 14.07 -28.69
CA GLY A 13 17.28 13.71 -27.66
C GLY A 13 16.66 13.53 -26.26
N GLY A 14 15.35 13.69 -26.12
CA GLY A 14 14.63 13.54 -24.86
C GLY A 14 14.27 12.09 -24.50
N PRO A 15 13.53 11.90 -23.39
CA PRO A 15 12.99 10.60 -22.99
C PRO A 15 12.21 9.91 -24.12
N PRO A 16 12.16 8.56 -24.15
CA PRO A 16 11.45 7.80 -25.18
C PRO A 16 9.96 8.15 -25.32
N ASN A 17 9.30 8.52 -24.23
CA ASN A 17 7.92 9.00 -24.17
C ASN A 17 7.70 9.88 -22.92
N ASP A 18 6.49 10.38 -22.74
CA ASP A 18 6.08 11.30 -21.66
C ASP A 18 5.64 10.60 -20.36
N TYR A 19 5.90 9.30 -20.21
CA TYR A 19 5.54 8.58 -19.00
C TYR A 19 6.20 9.20 -17.75
N ARG A 20 5.40 9.36 -16.69
CA ARG A 20 5.81 9.99 -15.43
C ARG A 20 5.95 8.95 -14.32
N SER A 21 7.01 9.07 -13.52
CA SER A 21 7.22 8.23 -12.33
C SER A 21 6.20 8.53 -11.24
N HIS A 22 5.84 7.51 -10.45
CA HIS A 22 4.98 7.65 -9.27
C HIS A 22 5.59 8.56 -8.18
N PHE A 23 6.89 8.86 -8.22
CA PHE A 23 7.57 9.77 -7.29
C PHE A 23 7.97 11.11 -7.93
N GLY A 24 7.33 11.51 -9.03
CA GLY A 24 7.57 12.78 -9.72
C GLY A 24 8.64 12.69 -10.81
N GLY A 25 8.66 13.70 -11.70
CA GLY A 25 9.52 13.71 -12.89
C GLY A 25 9.18 12.66 -13.98
N SER A 26 10.16 12.45 -14.88
CA SER A 26 10.13 11.43 -15.95
C SER A 26 10.23 10.02 -15.37
N GLY A 27 9.55 9.05 -15.97
CA GLY A 27 9.74 7.62 -15.68
C GLY A 27 10.92 6.99 -16.43
N TRP A 28 11.73 7.81 -17.10
CA TRP A 28 12.92 7.41 -17.84
C TRP A 28 14.14 8.17 -17.35
N ALA A 29 15.20 7.44 -17.03
CA ALA A 29 16.48 8.00 -16.62
C ALA A 29 17.56 7.70 -17.67
N TYR A 30 18.28 8.74 -18.09
CA TYR A 30 19.35 8.64 -19.09
C TYR A 30 20.62 8.04 -18.48
N ASP A 31 21.20 7.05 -19.14
CA ASP A 31 22.50 6.47 -18.83
C ASP A 31 23.52 6.92 -19.89
N ALA A 32 24.38 7.87 -19.51
CA ALA A 32 25.37 8.45 -20.42
C ALA A 32 26.38 7.41 -20.96
N ALA A 33 26.65 6.34 -20.20
CA ALA A 33 27.60 5.30 -20.60
C ALA A 33 27.09 4.48 -21.80
N SER A 34 25.79 4.21 -21.87
CA SER A 34 25.19 3.48 -22.99
C SER A 34 24.51 4.37 -24.04
N GLY A 35 24.23 5.63 -23.71
CA GLY A 35 23.48 6.54 -24.58
C GLY A 35 21.99 6.21 -24.69
N GLU A 36 21.45 5.48 -23.72
CA GLU A 36 20.06 5.03 -23.68
C GLU A 36 19.37 5.44 -22.37
N TYR A 37 18.05 5.42 -22.36
CA TYR A 37 17.23 5.57 -21.17
C TYR A 37 16.81 4.20 -20.62
N TYR A 38 16.76 4.05 -19.30
CA TYR A 38 16.11 2.91 -18.65
C TYR A 38 14.81 3.33 -17.97
N LEU A 39 13.83 2.43 -17.97
CA LEU A 39 12.53 2.65 -17.32
C LEU A 39 12.68 2.54 -15.80
N HIS A 40 12.05 3.47 -15.08
CA HIS A 40 11.79 3.39 -13.66
C HIS A 40 10.40 3.98 -13.35
N GLN A 41 9.45 3.13 -12.97
CA GLN A 41 8.11 3.57 -12.57
C GLN A 41 8.11 4.24 -11.20
N PHE A 42 9.16 4.02 -10.39
CA PHE A 42 9.34 4.61 -9.06
C PHE A 42 10.60 5.48 -9.03
N SER A 43 11.44 5.36 -8.00
CA SER A 43 12.70 6.09 -7.91
C SER A 43 13.63 5.75 -9.08
N VAL A 44 14.47 6.69 -9.50
CA VAL A 44 15.58 6.46 -10.44
C VAL A 44 16.48 5.29 -9.98
N ARG A 45 16.52 5.00 -8.67
CA ARG A 45 17.27 3.88 -8.10
C ARG A 45 16.52 2.53 -8.14
N GLN A 46 15.32 2.50 -8.71
CA GLN A 46 14.46 1.31 -8.84
C GLN A 46 14.19 1.03 -10.32
N PRO A 47 15.20 0.59 -11.09
CA PRO A 47 15.01 0.26 -12.50
C PRO A 47 14.07 -0.92 -12.67
N ASP A 48 13.12 -0.81 -13.60
CA ASP A 48 12.10 -1.83 -13.84
C ASP A 48 12.69 -3.08 -14.49
N LEU A 49 12.38 -4.24 -13.91
CA LEU A 49 12.71 -5.53 -14.51
C LEU A 49 11.91 -5.78 -15.79
N ASN A 50 12.56 -6.38 -16.77
CA ASN A 50 11.95 -6.79 -18.04
C ASN A 50 11.32 -8.19 -17.90
N TRP A 51 10.02 -8.23 -17.61
CA TRP A 51 9.27 -9.48 -17.46
C TRP A 51 8.99 -10.22 -18.78
N GLU A 52 9.23 -9.59 -19.94
CA GLU A 52 9.20 -10.30 -21.23
C GLU A 52 10.41 -11.23 -21.40
N ASN A 53 11.47 -11.06 -20.60
CA ASN A 53 12.66 -11.92 -20.64
C ASN A 53 12.45 -13.18 -19.78
N PRO A 54 12.42 -14.39 -20.36
CA PRO A 54 12.22 -15.63 -19.60
C PRO A 54 13.27 -15.84 -18.51
N ARG A 55 14.52 -15.38 -18.72
CA ARG A 55 15.57 -15.49 -17.70
C ARG A 55 15.29 -14.65 -16.47
N VAL A 56 14.61 -13.51 -16.61
CA VAL A 56 14.18 -12.71 -15.46
C VAL A 56 13.14 -13.48 -14.65
N GLN A 57 12.16 -14.09 -15.32
CA GLN A 57 11.13 -14.90 -14.67
C GLN A 57 11.76 -16.09 -13.92
N GLU A 58 12.65 -16.84 -14.57
CA GLU A 58 13.37 -17.98 -13.99
C GLU A 58 14.16 -17.59 -12.73
N GLU A 59 14.94 -16.50 -12.78
CA GLU A 59 15.73 -16.04 -11.65
C GLU A 59 14.85 -15.56 -10.48
N ILE A 60 13.73 -14.89 -10.78
CA ILE A 60 12.75 -14.48 -9.77
C ILE A 60 12.07 -15.71 -9.14
N HIS A 61 11.63 -16.68 -9.94
CA HIS A 61 11.02 -17.91 -9.43
C HIS A 61 12.01 -18.71 -8.57
N ALA A 62 13.27 -18.82 -8.99
CA ALA A 62 14.32 -19.45 -8.22
C ALA A 62 14.55 -18.72 -6.88
N MET A 63 14.55 -17.39 -6.88
CA MET A 63 14.65 -16.57 -5.67
C MET A 63 13.47 -16.79 -4.73
N MET A 64 12.24 -16.79 -5.24
CA MET A 64 11.03 -17.07 -4.45
C MET A 64 11.09 -18.46 -3.82
N ASN A 65 11.48 -19.48 -4.59
CA ASN A 65 11.63 -20.84 -4.07
C ASN A 65 12.66 -20.93 -2.95
N ARG A 66 13.80 -20.24 -3.03
CA ARG A 66 14.78 -20.18 -1.93
C ARG A 66 14.21 -19.64 -0.63
N TRP A 67 13.23 -18.74 -0.69
CA TRP A 67 12.54 -18.24 0.50
C TRP A 67 11.46 -19.20 0.99
N LEU A 68 10.67 -19.77 0.07
CA LEU A 68 9.68 -20.79 0.43
C LEU A 68 10.34 -22.02 1.06
N ASP A 69 11.53 -22.42 0.60
CA ASP A 69 12.33 -23.51 1.17
C ASP A 69 12.83 -23.21 2.59
N LYS A 70 12.86 -21.94 2.99
CA LYS A 70 13.13 -21.52 4.38
C LYS A 70 11.89 -21.57 5.27
N GLY A 71 10.72 -21.88 4.72
CA GLY A 71 9.48 -22.05 5.49
C GLY A 71 8.70 -20.77 5.76
N ILE A 72 8.82 -19.74 4.92
CA ILE A 72 7.91 -18.57 5.00
C ILE A 72 6.47 -19.01 4.67
N GLY A 73 5.47 -18.34 5.27
CA GLY A 73 4.05 -18.66 5.07
C GLY A 73 3.45 -18.16 3.75
N GLY A 74 4.20 -17.42 2.94
CA GLY A 74 3.71 -16.85 1.68
C GLY A 74 4.31 -15.49 1.34
N PHE A 75 3.70 -14.78 0.37
CA PHE A 75 4.20 -13.51 -0.14
C PHE A 75 3.11 -12.44 -0.20
N ARG A 76 3.47 -11.22 0.24
CA ARG A 76 2.82 -9.99 -0.23
C ARG A 76 3.61 -9.48 -1.42
N MET A 77 2.98 -9.39 -2.58
CA MET A 77 3.63 -9.02 -3.84
C MET A 77 3.43 -7.54 -4.12
N ASP A 78 4.52 -6.78 -4.03
CA ASP A 78 4.56 -5.33 -4.25
C ASP A 78 4.20 -4.97 -5.69
N VAL A 79 3.24 -4.05 -5.86
CA VAL A 79 2.76 -3.50 -7.15
C VAL A 79 2.73 -4.53 -8.29
N ILE A 80 2.18 -5.71 -7.97
CA ILE A 80 2.28 -6.89 -8.84
C ILE A 80 1.48 -6.69 -10.13
N ASP A 81 0.50 -5.79 -10.10
CA ASP A 81 -0.26 -5.38 -11.27
C ASP A 81 0.60 -4.70 -12.36
N LEU A 82 1.84 -4.33 -12.04
CA LEU A 82 2.76 -3.67 -12.98
C LEU A 82 3.67 -4.62 -13.76
N ILE A 83 3.70 -5.93 -13.48
CA ILE A 83 4.67 -6.84 -14.13
C ILE A 83 4.29 -7.17 -15.58
N GLY A 84 3.00 -7.08 -15.93
CA GLY A 84 2.49 -7.34 -17.28
C GLY A 84 2.55 -6.16 -18.25
N LYS A 85 3.32 -5.11 -17.94
CA LYS A 85 3.38 -3.84 -18.66
C LYS A 85 3.74 -3.98 -20.15
N GLU A 86 3.09 -3.19 -21.01
CA GLU A 86 3.42 -3.00 -22.43
C GLU A 86 3.99 -1.59 -22.63
N VAL A 87 5.30 -1.43 -22.37
CA VAL A 87 5.99 -0.14 -22.19
C VAL A 87 5.83 0.81 -23.37
N ASP A 88 6.01 0.31 -24.60
CA ASP A 88 5.96 1.14 -25.81
C ASP A 88 4.54 1.61 -26.14
N ARG A 89 3.52 0.93 -25.59
CA ARG A 89 2.11 1.33 -25.67
C ARG A 89 1.66 2.16 -24.47
N GLN A 90 2.58 2.45 -23.54
CA GLN A 90 2.33 3.12 -22.26
C GLN A 90 1.24 2.46 -21.40
N ILE A 91 1.07 1.15 -21.52
CA ILE A 91 0.19 0.36 -20.64
C ILE A 91 1.05 -0.16 -19.50
N MET A 92 1.01 0.51 -18.35
CA MET A 92 1.95 0.24 -17.24
C MET A 92 1.40 -0.69 -16.17
N ALA A 93 0.08 -0.73 -16.00
CA ALA A 93 -0.61 -1.60 -15.06
C ALA A 93 -1.60 -2.49 -15.82
N ASN A 94 -1.82 -3.69 -15.29
CA ASN A 94 -2.81 -4.65 -15.76
C ASN A 94 -2.71 -4.94 -17.28
N GLY A 95 -1.48 -5.00 -17.79
CA GLY A 95 -1.24 -5.31 -19.20
C GLY A 95 -1.57 -6.77 -19.53
N LYS A 96 -1.83 -7.05 -20.81
CA LYS A 96 -2.45 -8.30 -21.28
C LYS A 96 -1.75 -9.61 -20.86
N HIS A 97 -0.46 -9.55 -20.54
CA HIS A 97 0.34 -10.73 -20.15
C HIS A 97 0.38 -10.98 -18.65
N LEU A 98 -0.17 -10.07 -17.83
CA LEU A 98 -0.09 -10.16 -16.38
C LEU A 98 -0.59 -11.50 -15.82
N HIS A 99 -1.82 -11.88 -16.15
CA HIS A 99 -2.42 -13.13 -15.67
C HIS A 99 -1.76 -14.41 -16.21
N VAL A 100 -0.99 -14.31 -17.31
CA VAL A 100 -0.15 -15.41 -17.78
C VAL A 100 1.08 -15.55 -16.89
N LEU A 101 1.76 -14.43 -16.62
CA LEU A 101 2.94 -14.39 -15.74
C LEU A 101 2.60 -14.87 -14.32
N LEU A 102 1.46 -14.47 -13.76
CA LEU A 102 1.04 -14.89 -12.42
C LEU A 102 0.76 -16.38 -12.31
N ARG A 103 0.12 -16.96 -13.33
CA ARG A 103 -0.13 -18.41 -13.37
C ARG A 103 1.16 -19.20 -13.48
N GLN A 104 2.08 -18.76 -14.34
CA GLN A 104 3.41 -19.36 -14.46
C GLN A 104 4.20 -19.25 -13.14
N MET A 105 4.10 -18.10 -12.47
CA MET A 105 4.72 -17.89 -11.16
C MET A 105 4.12 -18.82 -10.10
N ASN A 106 2.79 -18.97 -10.06
CA ASN A 106 2.09 -19.91 -9.19
C ASN A 106 2.61 -21.33 -9.40
N GLU A 107 2.55 -21.84 -10.63
CA GLU A 107 2.98 -23.19 -11.00
C GLU A 107 4.44 -23.45 -10.65
N ALA A 108 5.32 -22.47 -10.86
CA ALA A 108 6.75 -22.61 -10.63
C ALA A 108 7.19 -22.43 -9.16
N THR A 109 6.33 -21.90 -8.27
CA THR A 109 6.76 -21.49 -6.92
C THR A 109 5.80 -21.91 -5.79
N PHE A 110 4.76 -21.12 -5.53
CA PHE A 110 3.90 -21.25 -4.35
C PHE A 110 2.65 -22.10 -4.59
N GLY A 111 2.28 -22.39 -5.83
CA GLY A 111 1.10 -23.20 -6.18
C GLY A 111 1.13 -24.63 -5.61
N PRO A 112 2.27 -25.34 -5.62
CA PRO A 112 2.38 -26.65 -4.99
C PRO A 112 2.48 -26.62 -3.45
N ARG A 113 2.46 -25.44 -2.81
CA ARG A 113 2.72 -25.25 -1.39
C ARG A 113 1.48 -24.69 -0.68
N ASP A 114 1.37 -24.93 0.62
CA ASP A 114 0.38 -24.26 1.46
C ASP A 114 0.89 -22.85 1.80
N SER A 115 0.68 -21.91 0.87
CA SER A 115 1.22 -20.55 0.93
C SER A 115 0.14 -19.52 0.65
N LEU A 116 0.10 -18.48 1.49
CA LEU A 116 -0.79 -17.35 1.27
C LEU A 116 -0.14 -16.33 0.33
N THR A 117 -0.81 -15.98 -0.77
CA THR A 117 -0.35 -14.91 -1.67
C THR A 117 -1.35 -13.77 -1.73
N VAL A 118 -0.85 -12.56 -1.50
CA VAL A 118 -1.64 -11.34 -1.64
C VAL A 118 -0.92 -10.36 -2.56
N GLY A 119 -1.57 -9.97 -3.65
CA GLY A 119 -1.06 -8.97 -4.59
C GLY A 119 -1.44 -7.57 -4.14
N GLU A 120 -0.50 -6.62 -4.16
CA GLU A 120 -0.86 -5.20 -4.16
C GLU A 120 -1.21 -4.77 -5.58
N ALA A 121 -2.46 -4.36 -5.82
CA ALA A 121 -2.94 -3.99 -7.14
C ALA A 121 -3.75 -2.69 -7.11
N TRP A 122 -3.06 -1.56 -7.31
CA TRP A 122 -3.68 -0.22 -7.30
C TRP A 122 -4.66 0.00 -8.46
N SER A 123 -4.48 -0.73 -9.55
CA SER A 123 -5.34 -0.70 -10.74
C SER A 123 -6.55 -1.64 -10.67
N ALA A 124 -6.60 -2.56 -9.70
CA ALA A 124 -7.62 -3.61 -9.68
C ALA A 124 -9.04 -3.05 -9.60
N THR A 125 -9.89 -3.55 -10.50
CA THR A 125 -11.34 -3.53 -10.40
C THR A 125 -11.86 -4.82 -9.74
N PRO A 126 -13.13 -4.90 -9.34
CA PRO A 126 -13.70 -6.18 -8.87
C PRO A 126 -13.58 -7.30 -9.92
N GLU A 127 -13.76 -6.98 -11.19
CA GLU A 127 -13.59 -7.92 -12.30
C GLU A 127 -12.14 -8.43 -12.39
N ASP A 128 -11.16 -7.54 -12.27
CA ASP A 128 -9.75 -7.93 -12.24
C ASP A 128 -9.45 -8.79 -11.00
N ALA A 129 -9.97 -8.42 -9.83
CA ALA A 129 -9.75 -9.12 -8.57
C ALA A 129 -10.25 -10.58 -8.62
N LEU A 130 -11.33 -10.85 -9.33
CA LEU A 130 -11.76 -12.22 -9.64
C LEU A 130 -10.70 -12.96 -10.47
N LEU A 131 -10.10 -12.31 -11.46
CA LEU A 131 -9.05 -12.93 -12.28
C LEU A 131 -7.81 -13.29 -11.45
N TYR A 132 -7.45 -12.45 -10.48
CA TYR A 132 -6.33 -12.73 -9.56
C TYR A 132 -6.66 -13.83 -8.54
N SER A 133 -7.85 -13.81 -7.94
CA SER A 133 -8.13 -14.55 -6.70
C SER A 133 -9.08 -15.74 -6.83
N ASP A 134 -9.72 -15.95 -7.98
CA ASP A 134 -10.51 -17.15 -8.22
C ASP A 134 -9.61 -18.40 -8.13
N PRO A 135 -9.88 -19.34 -7.19
CA PRO A 135 -9.05 -20.53 -7.01
C PRO A 135 -8.90 -21.38 -8.28
N GLU A 136 -9.91 -21.38 -9.18
CA GLU A 136 -9.84 -22.12 -10.44
C GLU A 136 -8.75 -21.57 -11.38
N ARG A 137 -8.40 -20.29 -11.22
CA ARG A 137 -7.40 -19.63 -12.06
C ARG A 137 -5.98 -19.87 -11.60
N ARG A 138 -5.77 -20.36 -10.37
CA ARG A 138 -4.43 -20.68 -9.83
C ARG A 138 -3.44 -19.53 -10.00
N GLU A 139 -3.86 -18.34 -9.60
CA GLU A 139 -3.02 -17.14 -9.61
C GLU A 139 -2.66 -16.78 -8.15
N LEU A 140 -3.36 -15.85 -7.51
CA LEU A 140 -3.11 -15.41 -6.14
C LEU A 140 -4.24 -15.84 -5.18
N SER A 141 -4.00 -15.78 -3.86
CA SER A 141 -5.08 -16.02 -2.89
C SER A 141 -6.04 -14.84 -2.78
N MET A 142 -5.53 -13.60 -2.86
CA MET A 142 -6.31 -12.36 -2.75
C MET A 142 -5.52 -11.16 -3.30
N VAL A 143 -6.16 -9.98 -3.38
CA VAL A 143 -5.48 -8.72 -3.75
C VAL A 143 -5.91 -7.55 -2.86
N PHE A 144 -4.94 -6.70 -2.52
CA PHE A 144 -5.20 -5.37 -1.97
C PHE A 144 -5.65 -4.44 -3.10
N GLN A 145 -6.90 -3.98 -2.99
CA GLN A 145 -7.47 -2.91 -3.80
C GLN A 145 -7.47 -1.59 -3.02
N PHE A 146 -7.45 -0.48 -3.76
CA PHE A 146 -7.30 0.87 -3.18
C PHE A 146 -8.42 1.83 -3.57
N GLU A 147 -9.55 1.34 -4.05
CA GLU A 147 -10.66 2.20 -4.49
C GLU A 147 -11.23 3.04 -3.35
N HIS A 148 -11.41 2.44 -2.17
CA HIS A 148 -11.90 3.14 -0.99
C HIS A 148 -10.94 4.25 -0.52
N ILE A 149 -9.63 4.09 -0.78
CA ILE A 149 -8.60 5.12 -0.53
C ILE A 149 -8.72 6.25 -1.55
N LYS A 150 -8.75 5.90 -2.85
CA LYS A 150 -8.78 6.85 -3.97
C LYS A 150 -10.02 7.74 -3.98
N GLN A 151 -11.10 7.35 -3.30
CA GLN A 151 -12.29 8.18 -3.13
C GLN A 151 -11.96 9.59 -2.61
N THR A 152 -10.99 9.71 -1.71
CA THR A 152 -10.63 11.00 -1.10
C THR A 152 -9.64 11.81 -1.92
N TRP A 153 -9.25 11.33 -3.11
CA TRP A 153 -8.29 12.02 -3.97
C TRP A 153 -9.01 12.92 -4.96
N ASP A 154 -8.41 14.07 -5.26
CA ASP A 154 -8.90 14.93 -6.33
C ASP A 154 -8.60 14.31 -7.71
N GLU A 155 -9.53 14.42 -8.64
CA GLU A 155 -9.38 13.85 -10.00
C GLU A 155 -8.19 14.41 -10.78
N LYS A 156 -7.80 15.66 -10.51
CA LYS A 156 -6.71 16.34 -11.22
C LYS A 156 -5.47 16.49 -10.35
N ALA A 157 -5.66 16.93 -9.11
CA ALA A 157 -4.57 17.20 -8.17
C ALA A 157 -4.14 15.95 -7.35
N GLY A 158 -4.84 14.83 -7.52
CA GLY A 158 -4.52 13.57 -6.85
C GLY A 158 -4.66 13.67 -5.33
N LYS A 159 -3.83 12.92 -4.61
CA LYS A 159 -3.90 12.83 -3.15
C LYS A 159 -3.42 14.08 -2.42
N TRP A 160 -2.66 14.97 -3.07
CA TRP A 160 -2.10 16.16 -2.42
C TRP A 160 -3.15 17.24 -2.17
N ARG A 161 -4.31 17.17 -2.83
CA ARG A 161 -5.48 17.99 -2.53
C ARG A 161 -6.68 17.10 -2.23
N SER A 162 -6.82 16.67 -0.98
CA SER A 162 -7.91 15.76 -0.61
C SER A 162 -9.29 16.34 -0.89
N ARG A 163 -10.20 15.48 -1.35
CA ARG A 163 -11.64 15.72 -1.31
C ARG A 163 -12.20 15.39 0.08
N PRO A 164 -13.31 16.03 0.48
CA PRO A 164 -14.03 15.63 1.69
C PRO A 164 -14.40 14.14 1.66
N PHE A 165 -14.37 13.51 2.83
CA PHE A 165 -14.83 12.14 2.99
C PHE A 165 -16.36 12.06 2.88
N GLU A 166 -16.87 11.14 2.06
CA GLU A 166 -18.30 10.93 1.86
C GLU A 166 -18.67 9.50 2.26
N LEU A 167 -19.27 9.34 3.43
CA LEU A 167 -19.66 8.04 3.96
C LEU A 167 -20.55 7.22 3.00
N PRO A 168 -21.55 7.78 2.29
CA PRO A 168 -22.37 7.00 1.36
C PRO A 168 -21.56 6.39 0.22
N ARG A 169 -20.62 7.16 -0.36
CA ARG A 169 -19.75 6.68 -1.43
C ARG A 169 -18.73 5.66 -0.92
N PHE A 170 -18.25 5.83 0.31
CA PHE A 170 -17.37 4.84 0.95
C PHE A 170 -18.08 3.50 1.14
N LYS A 171 -19.30 3.53 1.71
CA LYS A 171 -20.14 2.33 1.86
C LYS A 171 -20.41 1.66 0.51
N ALA A 172 -20.77 2.43 -0.51
CA ALA A 172 -21.00 1.88 -1.85
C ALA A 172 -19.78 1.17 -2.43
N VAL A 173 -18.56 1.67 -2.17
CA VAL A 173 -17.33 0.97 -2.57
C VAL A 173 -17.17 -0.33 -1.79
N ILE A 174 -17.32 -0.31 -0.46
CA ILE A 174 -17.22 -1.53 0.36
C ILE A 174 -18.25 -2.58 -0.07
N ASP A 175 -19.51 -2.20 -0.22
CA ASP A 175 -20.60 -3.08 -0.66
C ASP A 175 -20.32 -3.69 -2.03
N LYS A 176 -19.82 -2.89 -2.98
CA LYS A 176 -19.43 -3.36 -4.31
C LYS A 176 -18.36 -4.46 -4.25
N TRP A 177 -17.32 -4.27 -3.43
CA TRP A 177 -16.23 -5.24 -3.29
C TRP A 177 -16.64 -6.50 -2.51
N GLN A 178 -17.52 -6.36 -1.51
CA GLN A 178 -18.07 -7.51 -0.78
C GLN A 178 -18.95 -8.38 -1.68
N THR A 179 -19.85 -7.77 -2.45
CA THR A 179 -20.78 -8.48 -3.34
C THR A 179 -20.08 -9.09 -4.54
N ALA A 180 -19.14 -8.40 -5.17
CA ALA A 180 -18.47 -8.89 -6.38
C ALA A 180 -17.61 -10.15 -6.16
N LEU A 181 -17.05 -10.33 -4.95
CA LEU A 181 -16.23 -11.49 -4.59
C LEU A 181 -16.95 -12.46 -3.64
N ALA A 182 -18.29 -12.37 -3.52
CA ALA A 182 -19.06 -13.20 -2.60
C ALA A 182 -19.10 -14.67 -3.02
N ASP A 183 -19.25 -14.95 -4.31
CA ASP A 183 -19.36 -16.33 -4.80
C ASP A 183 -17.99 -16.95 -5.12
N ARG A 184 -17.08 -16.13 -5.64
CA ARG A 184 -15.74 -16.54 -6.11
C ARG A 184 -14.72 -15.47 -5.80
N GLY A 185 -13.46 -15.89 -5.64
CA GLY A 185 -12.38 -15.01 -5.20
C GLY A 185 -12.36 -14.79 -3.69
N TRP A 186 -11.49 -13.88 -3.24
CA TRP A 186 -11.35 -13.58 -1.82
C TRP A 186 -10.86 -12.15 -1.58
N ASN A 187 -11.52 -11.45 -0.67
CA ASN A 187 -11.15 -10.10 -0.26
C ASN A 187 -10.00 -10.11 0.76
N SER A 188 -9.01 -9.25 0.56
CA SER A 188 -8.18 -8.73 1.65
C SER A 188 -8.84 -7.47 2.24
N LEU A 189 -8.84 -7.33 3.55
CA LEU A 189 -9.50 -6.25 4.27
C LEU A 189 -8.45 -5.45 5.05
N PHE A 190 -8.32 -4.15 4.80
CA PHE A 190 -7.36 -3.29 5.49
C PHE A 190 -7.84 -1.83 5.46
N TRP A 191 -7.43 -1.04 6.45
CA TRP A 191 -7.54 0.42 6.41
C TRP A 191 -6.21 1.13 6.26
N SER A 192 -5.16 0.55 6.82
CA SER A 192 -3.84 1.18 6.88
C SER A 192 -2.75 0.22 6.42
N ASN A 193 -1.67 0.82 5.93
CA ASN A 193 -0.40 0.16 5.67
C ASN A 193 0.70 1.25 5.72
N HIS A 194 1.92 0.92 5.33
CA HIS A 194 3.07 1.84 5.37
C HIS A 194 3.05 2.96 4.33
N ASP A 195 2.04 3.00 3.44
CA ASP A 195 1.89 3.96 2.35
C ASP A 195 0.63 4.83 2.47
N LEU A 196 -0.21 4.55 3.46
CA LEU A 196 -1.50 5.21 3.67
C LEU A 196 -1.49 5.95 5.01
N PRO A 197 -2.28 7.03 5.16
CA PRO A 197 -2.47 7.64 6.47
C PRO A 197 -3.12 6.66 7.46
N ARG A 198 -3.01 6.99 8.74
CA ARG A 198 -3.61 6.22 9.84
C ARG A 198 -5.14 6.32 9.75
N ALA A 199 -5.83 5.18 9.80
CA ALA A 199 -7.27 5.09 9.56
C ALA A 199 -8.10 6.01 10.47
N VAL A 200 -7.76 6.08 11.75
CA VAL A 200 -8.49 6.92 12.73
C VAL A 200 -8.41 8.41 12.38
N SER A 201 -7.27 8.88 11.87
CA SER A 201 -7.09 10.27 11.40
C SER A 201 -7.76 10.53 10.06
N LYS A 202 -7.91 9.49 9.22
CA LYS A 202 -8.41 9.64 7.86
C LYS A 202 -9.93 9.47 7.74
N PHE A 203 -10.51 8.51 8.45
CA PHE A 203 -11.91 8.11 8.35
C PHE A 203 -12.67 8.21 9.67
N GLY A 204 -11.96 8.40 10.78
CA GLY A 204 -12.51 8.54 12.12
C GLY A 204 -12.43 9.98 12.63
N ASN A 205 -12.22 10.09 13.94
CA ASN A 205 -11.92 11.34 14.61
C ASN A 205 -10.74 11.05 15.54
N ASP A 206 -9.57 11.64 15.30
CA ASP A 206 -8.35 11.38 16.08
C ASP A 206 -8.17 12.32 17.28
N GLY A 207 -9.19 13.11 17.61
CA GLY A 207 -9.26 13.97 18.78
C GLY A 207 -10.13 13.36 19.89
N GLU A 208 -11.19 14.09 20.29
CA GLU A 208 -12.09 13.70 21.39
C GLU A 208 -12.67 12.29 21.24
N PHE A 209 -12.99 11.86 20.02
CA PHE A 209 -13.61 10.56 19.75
C PHE A 209 -12.63 9.51 19.21
N ARG A 210 -11.32 9.66 19.47
CA ARG A 210 -10.28 8.73 18.99
C ARG A 210 -10.59 7.29 19.29
N GLU A 211 -10.85 6.97 20.55
CA GLU A 211 -11.06 5.58 20.95
C GLU A 211 -12.35 4.99 20.37
N VAL A 212 -13.46 5.74 20.45
CA VAL A 212 -14.77 5.29 19.94
C VAL A 212 -14.74 5.11 18.42
N SER A 213 -14.17 6.07 17.68
CA SER A 213 -14.09 6.00 16.22
C SER A 213 -13.14 4.90 15.76
N ALA A 214 -12.04 4.67 16.46
CA ALA A 214 -11.11 3.59 16.14
C ALA A 214 -11.74 2.20 16.36
N LYS A 215 -12.43 1.99 17.50
CA LYS A 215 -13.22 0.75 17.76
C LYS A 215 -14.29 0.54 16.69
N MET A 216 -14.97 1.59 16.25
CA MET A 216 -15.96 1.54 15.18
C MET A 216 -15.34 1.10 13.85
N LEU A 217 -14.24 1.72 13.42
CA LEU A 217 -13.53 1.37 12.19
C LEU A 217 -13.03 -0.09 12.21
N ALA A 218 -12.45 -0.54 13.33
CA ALA A 218 -12.01 -1.92 13.48
C ALA A 218 -13.17 -2.90 13.35
N THR A 219 -14.30 -2.62 14.01
CA THR A 219 -15.51 -3.46 13.93
C THR A 219 -16.06 -3.50 12.52
N ALA A 220 -16.15 -2.34 11.86
CA ALA A 220 -16.67 -2.22 10.51
C ALA A 220 -15.86 -3.06 9.51
N LEU A 221 -14.53 -3.15 9.66
CA LEU A 221 -13.67 -3.95 8.80
C LEU A 221 -13.69 -5.44 9.16
N HIS A 222 -13.55 -5.76 10.45
CA HIS A 222 -13.38 -7.13 10.91
C HIS A 222 -14.65 -7.97 10.82
N CYS A 223 -15.81 -7.35 10.61
CA CYS A 223 -17.08 -8.04 10.38
C CYS A 223 -17.39 -8.22 8.88
N LEU A 224 -16.55 -7.75 7.96
CA LEU A 224 -16.67 -8.02 6.52
C LEU A 224 -16.15 -9.42 6.18
N ARG A 225 -16.60 -9.95 5.04
CA ARG A 225 -16.09 -11.19 4.49
C ARG A 225 -14.72 -10.96 3.82
N GLY A 226 -13.74 -11.75 4.24
CA GLY A 226 -12.36 -11.67 3.77
C GLY A 226 -11.32 -11.89 4.88
N THR A 227 -10.06 -11.63 4.55
CA THR A 227 -8.93 -11.72 5.49
C THR A 227 -8.53 -10.32 5.97
N PRO A 228 -8.74 -9.99 7.26
CA PRO A 228 -8.30 -8.71 7.82
C PRO A 228 -6.80 -8.63 8.04
N TYR A 229 -6.24 -7.46 7.74
CA TYR A 229 -4.87 -7.06 8.01
C TYR A 229 -4.88 -5.89 8.98
N ILE A 230 -4.07 -5.98 10.04
CA ILE A 230 -3.87 -4.93 11.04
C ILE A 230 -2.47 -4.36 10.83
N TYR A 231 -2.35 -3.05 10.66
CA TYR A 231 -1.05 -2.40 10.54
C TYR A 231 -0.49 -2.01 11.91
N GLN A 232 0.84 -2.06 12.09
CA GLN A 232 1.46 -1.79 13.41
C GLN A 232 1.03 -0.44 13.99
N GLY A 233 0.51 -0.44 15.22
CA GLY A 233 0.03 0.76 15.89
C GLY A 233 -1.42 1.11 15.60
N GLU A 234 -2.06 0.45 14.64
CA GLU A 234 -3.50 0.53 14.45
C GLU A 234 -4.21 0.02 15.70
N GLU A 235 -3.72 -1.03 16.36
CA GLU A 235 -4.32 -1.63 17.55
C GLU A 235 -4.30 -0.76 18.81
N ILE A 236 -3.47 0.28 18.85
CA ILE A 236 -3.45 1.29 19.92
C ILE A 236 -4.02 2.64 19.45
N GLY A 237 -4.45 2.73 18.20
CA GLY A 237 -5.04 3.93 17.63
C GLY A 237 -4.01 5.04 17.44
N MET A 238 -2.80 4.70 16.96
CA MET A 238 -1.82 5.68 16.50
C MET A 238 -2.45 6.59 15.43
N THR A 239 -2.06 7.86 15.44
CA THR A 239 -2.64 8.91 14.58
C THR A 239 -1.60 9.39 13.56
N ASN A 240 -2.07 10.15 12.56
CA ASN A 240 -1.18 10.92 11.70
C ASN A 240 -0.29 11.85 12.54
N VAL A 241 0.86 12.21 11.97
CA VAL A 241 1.80 13.14 12.59
C VAL A 241 1.75 14.47 11.84
N ARG A 242 2.04 15.55 12.57
CA ARG A 242 2.13 16.88 12.00
C ARG A 242 3.44 17.53 12.42
N TYR A 243 4.52 17.22 11.71
CA TYR A 243 5.77 17.95 11.87
C TYR A 243 5.64 19.39 11.38
N SER A 244 6.48 20.28 11.90
CA SER A 244 6.36 21.71 11.67
C SER A 244 6.95 22.13 10.33
N THR A 245 7.96 21.41 9.84
CA THR A 245 8.64 21.74 8.59
C THR A 245 8.79 20.54 7.65
N ILE A 246 8.96 20.81 6.35
CA ILE A 246 9.15 19.76 5.34
C ILE A 246 10.46 18.98 5.54
N GLU A 247 11.45 19.59 6.18
CA GLU A 247 12.76 18.99 6.48
C GLU A 247 12.68 17.88 7.54
N GLU A 248 11.58 17.78 8.28
CA GLU A 248 11.34 16.69 9.24
C GLU A 248 10.80 15.42 8.56
N TYR A 249 10.24 15.55 7.35
CA TYR A 249 9.80 14.42 6.54
C TYR A 249 10.97 13.74 5.83
N ARG A 250 10.80 12.46 5.47
CA ARG A 250 11.83 11.59 4.89
C ARG A 250 11.39 10.94 3.59
N ASP A 251 10.09 10.78 3.39
CA ASP A 251 9.55 10.09 2.22
C ASP A 251 9.83 10.83 0.90
N ILE A 252 10.40 10.10 -0.05
CA ILE A 252 10.81 10.63 -1.36
C ILE A 252 9.63 11.20 -2.15
N GLU A 253 8.46 10.56 -2.05
CA GLU A 253 7.26 11.00 -2.76
C GLU A 253 6.83 12.38 -2.25
N SER A 254 6.72 12.53 -0.92
CA SER A 254 6.36 13.80 -0.28
C SER A 254 7.37 14.91 -0.59
N LEU A 255 8.68 14.63 -0.50
CA LEU A 255 9.74 15.60 -0.77
C LEU A 255 9.82 16.01 -2.25
N ASN A 256 9.63 15.07 -3.18
CA ASN A 256 9.67 15.36 -4.61
C ASN A 256 8.44 16.16 -5.05
N PHE A 257 7.23 15.75 -4.66
CA PHE A 257 6.02 16.49 -5.00
C PHE A 257 5.97 17.84 -4.30
N TYR A 258 6.53 17.98 -3.10
CA TYR A 258 6.68 19.29 -2.47
C TYR A 258 7.48 20.24 -3.37
N ARG A 259 8.66 19.81 -3.85
CA ARG A 259 9.49 20.65 -4.74
C ARG A 259 8.79 20.94 -6.07
N GLU A 260 8.19 19.92 -6.68
CA GLU A 260 7.54 20.03 -7.99
C GLU A 260 6.32 20.95 -7.94
N LEU A 261 5.41 20.76 -6.98
CA LEU A 261 4.15 21.49 -6.90
C LEU A 261 4.36 22.92 -6.41
N ILE A 262 5.31 23.18 -5.50
CA ILE A 262 5.71 24.54 -5.11
C ILE A 262 6.27 25.30 -6.32
N ALA A 263 7.15 24.68 -7.10
CA ALA A 263 7.66 25.28 -8.34
C ALA A 263 6.55 25.51 -9.38
N GLY A 264 5.50 24.67 -9.35
CA GLY A 264 4.28 24.82 -10.14
C GLY A 264 3.28 25.86 -9.61
N GLY A 265 3.58 26.55 -8.51
CA GLY A 265 2.78 27.65 -7.96
C GLY A 265 1.87 27.29 -6.78
N LEU A 266 1.92 26.06 -6.27
CA LEU A 266 1.22 25.70 -5.03
C LEU A 266 1.91 26.35 -3.82
N THR A 267 1.15 26.80 -2.82
CA THR A 267 1.76 27.39 -1.62
C THR A 267 2.31 26.31 -0.68
N HIS A 268 3.23 26.72 0.21
CA HIS A 268 3.74 25.86 1.29
C HIS A 268 2.60 25.26 2.11
N ASP A 269 1.66 26.08 2.57
CA ASP A 269 0.58 25.66 3.46
C ASP A 269 -0.39 24.69 2.78
N GLU A 270 -0.70 24.90 1.50
CA GLU A 270 -1.53 23.98 0.71
C GLU A 270 -0.84 22.61 0.57
N MET A 271 0.45 22.59 0.24
CA MET A 271 1.20 21.34 0.11
C MET A 271 1.32 20.61 1.45
N MET A 272 1.66 21.33 2.52
CA MET A 272 1.78 20.72 3.86
C MET A 272 0.44 20.17 4.34
N THR A 273 -0.68 20.83 4.04
CA THR A 273 -2.03 20.30 4.31
C THR A 273 -2.25 18.94 3.62
N GLY A 274 -1.82 18.81 2.36
CA GLY A 274 -1.83 17.54 1.63
C GLY A 274 -0.95 16.46 2.27
N ILE A 275 0.26 16.83 2.73
CA ILE A 275 1.21 15.92 3.40
C ILE A 275 0.66 15.45 4.74
N TYR A 276 0.09 16.33 5.56
CA TYR A 276 -0.54 15.96 6.83
C TYR A 276 -1.71 14.97 6.62
N ALA A 277 -2.44 15.10 5.50
CA ALA A 277 -3.57 14.25 5.19
C ALA A 277 -3.18 12.89 4.57
N ASN A 278 -2.14 12.83 3.73
CA ASN A 278 -1.85 11.65 2.88
C ASN A 278 -0.38 11.27 2.74
N GLY A 279 0.55 12.00 3.37
CA GLY A 279 1.97 11.68 3.33
C GLY A 279 2.25 10.30 3.94
N ARG A 280 3.12 9.52 3.30
CA ARG A 280 3.43 8.13 3.71
C ARG A 280 4.11 8.07 5.08
N ASP A 281 4.84 9.12 5.46
CA ASP A 281 5.50 9.20 6.77
C ASP A 281 4.53 9.18 7.96
N ASN A 282 3.25 9.53 7.77
CA ASN A 282 2.22 9.40 8.80
C ASN A 282 2.09 7.97 9.35
N ALA A 283 2.33 6.96 8.50
CA ALA A 283 2.29 5.55 8.89
C ALA A 283 3.66 5.00 9.31
N ARG A 284 4.74 5.78 9.20
CA ARG A 284 6.12 5.30 9.37
C ARG A 284 6.79 5.83 10.61
N THR A 285 6.12 6.71 11.36
CA THR A 285 6.58 7.13 12.67
C THR A 285 6.86 5.90 13.54
N PRO A 286 7.91 5.94 14.38
CA PRO A 286 8.23 4.86 15.30
C PRO A 286 7.02 4.35 16.09
N MET A 287 6.94 3.03 16.28
CA MET A 287 5.94 2.40 17.13
C MET A 287 6.05 2.94 18.57
N GLN A 288 4.91 3.23 19.20
CA GLN A 288 4.83 3.86 20.51
C GLN A 288 4.63 2.79 21.59
N TRP A 289 5.72 2.28 22.16
CA TRP A 289 5.70 1.18 23.14
C TRP A 289 5.31 1.66 24.54
N ASP A 290 5.88 2.76 25.02
CA ASP A 290 5.63 3.33 26.35
C ASP A 290 5.81 4.86 26.36
N ASP A 291 5.81 5.49 27.54
CA ASP A 291 5.94 6.94 27.74
C ASP A 291 7.39 7.42 27.97
N SER A 292 8.37 6.53 27.82
CA SER A 292 9.80 6.86 27.91
C SER A 292 10.28 7.62 26.66
N PRO A 293 11.49 8.21 26.67
CA PRO A 293 12.02 8.92 25.50
C PRO A 293 11.90 8.10 24.20
N ASN A 294 11.48 8.75 23.11
CA ASN A 294 11.18 8.12 21.82
C ASN A 294 10.07 7.03 21.88
N GLY A 295 9.16 7.09 22.85
CA GLY A 295 8.09 6.11 23.00
C GLY A 295 8.60 4.68 23.22
N GLY A 296 9.77 4.52 23.85
CA GLY A 296 10.41 3.22 24.06
C GLY A 296 10.96 2.55 22.79
N PHE A 297 10.89 3.21 21.62
CA PHE A 297 11.34 2.62 20.35
C PHE A 297 12.86 2.46 20.26
N THR A 298 13.61 3.41 20.79
CA THR A 298 15.08 3.40 20.76
C THR A 298 15.66 4.30 21.83
N THR A 299 16.82 3.92 22.36
CA THR A 299 17.65 4.78 23.22
C THR A 299 18.51 5.76 22.43
N GLY A 300 18.58 5.61 21.10
CA GLY A 300 19.32 6.51 20.20
C GLY A 300 18.44 7.58 19.57
N MET A 301 18.84 8.05 18.38
CA MET A 301 18.01 8.93 17.54
C MET A 301 17.21 8.06 16.56
N PRO A 302 15.87 8.12 16.57
CA PRO A 302 15.09 7.42 15.57
C PRO A 302 15.32 8.03 14.17
N TRP A 303 15.19 7.21 13.13
CA TRP A 303 15.41 7.65 11.74
C TRP A 303 14.35 8.65 11.25
N LEU A 304 13.17 8.63 11.87
CA LEU A 304 12.05 9.55 11.71
C LEU A 304 11.54 9.93 13.12
N GLY A 305 11.11 11.18 13.32
CA GLY A 305 10.66 11.65 14.64
C GLY A 305 9.50 10.83 15.21
N VAL A 306 9.42 10.65 16.52
CA VAL A 306 8.24 10.01 17.15
C VAL A 306 7.07 10.99 17.13
N ASN A 307 5.84 10.50 16.99
CA ASN A 307 4.66 11.36 17.13
C ASN A 307 4.62 11.88 18.58
N PRO A 308 4.53 13.21 18.83
CA PRO A 308 4.59 13.77 20.18
C PRO A 308 3.52 13.24 21.15
N ASN A 309 2.42 12.68 20.64
CA ASN A 309 1.34 12.10 21.44
C ASN A 309 1.65 10.72 22.06
N TYR A 310 2.88 10.18 21.91
CA TYR A 310 3.26 8.87 22.48
C TYR A 310 3.08 8.75 23.99
N ARG A 311 3.09 9.86 24.72
CA ARG A 311 2.84 9.88 26.17
C ARG A 311 1.41 9.48 26.54
N GLU A 312 0.46 9.65 25.62
CA GLU A 312 -0.97 9.35 25.79
C GLU A 312 -1.46 8.20 24.91
N ILE A 313 -0.66 7.80 23.94
CA ILE A 313 -0.96 6.72 23.01
C ILE A 313 0.25 5.79 22.98
N ASN A 314 0.23 4.73 23.78
CA ASN A 314 1.29 3.73 23.75
C ASN A 314 0.78 2.35 24.17
N VAL A 315 1.57 1.32 23.89
CA VAL A 315 1.23 -0.08 24.20
C VAL A 315 1.10 -0.30 25.71
N ALA A 316 2.01 0.23 26.52
CA ALA A 316 1.97 0.05 27.98
C ALA A 316 0.65 0.57 28.58
N GLN A 317 0.19 1.75 28.16
CA GLN A 317 -1.09 2.31 28.56
C GLN A 317 -2.26 1.50 28.02
N ALA A 318 -2.23 1.11 26.74
CA ALA A 318 -3.29 0.29 26.15
C ALA A 318 -3.44 -1.07 26.83
N LEU A 319 -2.35 -1.69 27.29
CA LEU A 319 -2.39 -2.94 28.05
C LEU A 319 -2.95 -2.75 29.48
N ALA A 320 -2.69 -1.59 30.11
CA ALA A 320 -3.16 -1.29 31.46
C ALA A 320 -4.67 -0.98 31.51
N GLU A 321 -5.24 -0.43 30.43
CA GLU A 321 -6.65 -0.08 30.33
C GLU A 321 -7.51 -1.27 29.86
N PRO A 322 -8.41 -1.84 30.69
CA PRO A 322 -9.13 -3.08 30.36
C PRO A 322 -10.10 -2.97 29.18
N ASP A 323 -10.60 -1.77 28.89
CA ASP A 323 -11.45 -1.49 27.73
C ASP A 323 -10.67 -0.77 26.61
N SER A 324 -9.34 -0.88 26.57
CA SER A 324 -8.58 -0.23 25.51
C SER A 324 -8.93 -0.77 24.12
N PHE A 325 -8.56 0.01 23.12
CA PHE A 325 -8.70 -0.38 21.73
C PHE A 325 -7.94 -1.67 21.36
N LEU A 326 -6.82 -1.96 22.04
CA LEU A 326 -6.04 -3.18 21.83
C LEU A 326 -6.85 -4.43 22.17
N TRP A 327 -7.56 -4.40 23.30
CA TRP A 327 -8.43 -5.51 23.71
C TRP A 327 -9.63 -5.67 22.79
N HIS A 328 -10.14 -4.57 22.22
CA HIS A 328 -11.17 -4.63 21.19
C HIS A 328 -10.71 -5.38 19.93
N TYR A 329 -9.51 -5.08 19.42
CA TYR A 329 -8.91 -5.83 18.31
C TYR A 329 -8.70 -7.31 18.64
N GLN A 330 -8.16 -7.61 19.82
CA GLN A 330 -7.97 -8.99 20.27
C GLN A 330 -9.31 -9.74 20.27
N LYS A 331 -10.37 -9.11 20.78
CA LYS A 331 -11.73 -9.67 20.78
C LYS A 331 -12.24 -9.90 19.36
N LEU A 332 -12.07 -8.97 18.43
CA LEU A 332 -12.48 -9.14 17.02
C LEU A 332 -11.76 -10.32 16.36
N VAL A 333 -10.45 -10.49 16.60
CA VAL A 333 -9.68 -11.63 16.10
C VAL A 333 -10.18 -12.95 16.71
N ALA A 334 -10.45 -12.98 18.01
CA ALA A 334 -11.01 -14.16 18.67
C ALA A 334 -12.39 -14.53 18.13
N LEU A 335 -13.27 -13.53 17.94
CA LEU A 335 -14.61 -13.73 17.38
C LEU A 335 -14.53 -14.34 15.98
N ARG A 336 -13.65 -13.85 15.09
CA ARG A 336 -13.48 -14.40 13.74
C ARG A 336 -13.05 -15.87 13.77
N LYS A 337 -12.22 -16.28 14.73
CA LYS A 337 -11.80 -17.69 14.90
C LYS A 337 -12.92 -18.57 15.49
N GLN A 338 -13.78 -18.00 16.31
CA GLN A 338 -14.85 -18.72 17.02
C GLN A 338 -16.11 -18.87 16.17
N TYR A 339 -16.46 -17.87 15.35
CA TYR A 339 -17.73 -17.79 14.66
C TYR A 339 -17.53 -17.85 13.14
N PRO A 340 -17.76 -19.03 12.50
CA PRO A 340 -17.60 -19.20 11.05
C PRO A 340 -18.39 -18.21 10.20
N ILE A 341 -19.51 -17.67 10.71
CA ILE A 341 -20.30 -16.64 10.01
C ILE A 341 -19.48 -15.38 9.71
N LEU A 342 -18.47 -15.03 10.52
CA LEU A 342 -17.59 -13.89 10.23
C LEU A 342 -16.59 -14.19 9.10
N VAL A 343 -16.41 -15.45 8.73
CA VAL A 343 -15.51 -15.88 7.64
C VAL A 343 -16.29 -16.20 6.37
N TYR A 344 -17.44 -16.87 6.49
CA TYR A 344 -18.17 -17.47 5.38
C TYR A 344 -19.61 -16.98 5.20
N GLY A 345 -20.10 -16.08 6.07
CA GLY A 345 -21.44 -15.48 5.91
C GLY A 345 -21.55 -14.65 4.63
N ASP A 346 -22.78 -14.55 4.12
CA ASP A 346 -23.14 -13.80 2.91
C ASP A 346 -23.31 -12.29 3.13
#